data_AF-A0A837FCB2-F1
#
_entry.id   AF-A0A837FCB2-F1
#
_cell.length_a   1.000
_cell.length_b   1.000
_cell.length_c   1.000
_cell.angle_alpha   90.00
_cell.angle_beta   90.00
_cell.angle_gamma   90.00
#
_symmetry.space_group_name_H-M   'P 1'
#
loop_
_entity.id
_entity.type
_entity.pdbx_description
1 polymer ?
#
loop_
_entity_poly.entity_id
_entity_poly.type
_entity_poly.pdbx_seq_one_letter_code
_entity_poly.pdbx_strand_id
1 'polypeptide(L)'
;MKPEHIKLLSNKDWRLNNLYWITDKEGKPTRFRMTPEQREYFEGIHTRNIILKARQLGFTTEVCIIQLDAALFESAKCALIAHTLNDAKRLFREKVKYAYDKLPAEIKAANPASNDSSGELVFKKGGSLYVSTSFRGGTLRYLHVSEFGKICAKYPDKAREIVTGAFEAVSTGCFATIESTAEGRAGYFFDYCQTAEKALLQGKPLSALDWKFFFFSWWKNPQYAIDPVETLPVRLLEYFAEMEAKHGVVVNERQKAWYYAKEKTLGDDMKREYPTIPAEA
;
A
#
# COMPACT_ATOMS: atom_id res chain seq x y z
N MET A 1 -22.63 -1.00 19.35
CA MET A 1 -22.83 -0.52 17.96
C MET A 1 -24.29 -0.11 17.79
N LYS A 2 -24.61 0.94 17.01
CA LYS A 2 -26.02 1.32 16.79
C LYS A 2 -26.73 0.34 15.85
N PRO A 3 -28.03 0.03 16.01
CA PRO A 3 -28.75 -0.96 15.20
C PRO A 3 -28.68 -0.71 13.69
N GLU A 4 -28.71 0.55 13.27
CA GLU A 4 -28.61 0.96 11.87
C GLU A 4 -27.28 0.58 11.22
N HIS A 5 -26.20 0.52 12.00
CA HIS A 5 -24.88 0.12 11.51
C HIS A 5 -24.77 -1.39 11.27
N ILE A 6 -25.56 -2.21 11.97
CA ILE A 6 -25.52 -3.67 11.83
C ILE A 6 -25.92 -4.08 10.40
N LYS A 7 -26.93 -3.41 9.83
CA LYS A 7 -27.40 -3.67 8.46
C LYS A 7 -26.34 -3.36 7.40
N LEU A 8 -25.37 -2.49 7.72
CA LEU A 8 -24.31 -2.06 6.81
C LEU A 8 -23.07 -2.96 6.88
N LEU A 9 -23.00 -3.90 7.83
CA LEU A 9 -21.87 -4.80 7.98
C LEU A 9 -21.68 -5.76 6.81
N SER A 10 -22.69 -6.00 5.97
CA SER A 10 -22.52 -6.78 4.74
C SER A 10 -21.70 -6.04 3.68
N ASN A 11 -21.66 -4.70 3.72
CA ASN A 11 -20.95 -3.87 2.76
C ASN A 11 -19.47 -3.67 3.17
N LYS A 12 -18.55 -4.27 2.40
CA LYS A 12 -17.10 -4.19 2.64
C LYS A 12 -16.55 -2.77 2.60
N ASP A 13 -16.91 -1.97 1.58
CA ASP A 13 -16.47 -0.58 1.48
C ASP A 13 -16.93 0.24 2.71
N TRP A 14 -18.16 0.01 3.17
CA TRP A 14 -18.65 0.63 4.39
C TRP A 14 -17.84 0.19 5.61
N ARG A 15 -17.58 -1.11 5.77
CA ARG A 15 -16.80 -1.62 6.91
C ARG A 15 -15.41 -0.99 6.97
N LEU A 16 -14.68 -1.03 5.86
CA LEU A 16 -13.32 -0.50 5.75
C LEU A 16 -13.29 0.97 6.18
N ASN A 17 -14.22 1.78 5.67
CA ASN A 17 -14.24 3.21 5.95
C ASN A 17 -14.87 3.60 7.31
N ASN A 18 -15.49 2.69 8.05
CA ASN A 18 -16.24 3.07 9.27
C ASN A 18 -15.85 2.33 10.55
N LEU A 19 -15.26 1.12 10.45
CA LEU A 19 -15.02 0.26 11.62
C LEU A 19 -13.61 0.42 12.20
N TYR A 20 -12.61 0.63 11.35
CA TYR A 20 -11.21 0.50 11.74
C TYR A 20 -10.62 1.83 12.21
N TRP A 21 -9.79 1.75 13.24
CA TRP A 21 -9.03 2.88 13.76
C TRP A 21 -7.56 2.74 13.39
N ILE A 22 -6.96 3.87 13.04
CA ILE A 22 -5.53 3.99 12.76
C ILE A 22 -4.95 5.16 13.56
N THR A 23 -3.64 5.29 13.52
CA THR A 23 -2.93 6.47 13.99
C THR A 23 -2.63 7.37 12.79
N ASP A 24 -3.00 8.65 12.86
CA ASP A 24 -2.70 9.63 11.82
C ASP A 24 -1.22 10.05 11.84
N LYS A 25 -0.85 11.00 10.95
CA LYS A 25 0.54 11.46 10.80
C LYS A 25 1.02 12.24 12.03
N GLU A 26 0.10 12.77 12.82
CA GLU A 26 0.33 13.52 14.06
C GLU A 26 0.34 12.62 15.30
N GLY A 27 0.18 11.30 15.13
CA GLY A 27 0.20 10.35 16.24
C GLY A 27 -1.14 10.19 16.96
N LYS A 28 -2.24 10.77 16.45
CA LYS A 28 -3.56 10.74 17.09
C LYS A 28 -4.42 9.59 16.55
N PRO A 29 -5.26 8.98 17.40
CA PRO A 29 -6.26 8.02 16.94
C PRO A 29 -7.29 8.67 16.01
N THR A 30 -7.48 8.11 14.83
CA THR A 30 -8.53 8.51 13.90
C THR A 30 -9.19 7.30 13.23
N ARG A 31 -10.38 7.48 12.67
CA ARG A 31 -11.02 6.43 11.87
C ARG A 31 -10.34 6.33 10.51
N PHE A 32 -10.04 5.11 10.08
CA PHE A 32 -9.56 4.88 8.72
C PHE A 32 -10.64 5.31 7.72
N ARG A 33 -10.24 6.17 6.80
CA ARG A 33 -10.99 6.57 5.62
C ARG A 33 -10.00 6.52 4.47
N MET A 34 -10.37 5.84 3.41
CA MET A 34 -9.52 5.79 2.22
C MET A 34 -9.33 7.20 1.69
N THR A 35 -8.08 7.56 1.40
CA THR A 35 -7.78 8.74 0.59
C THR A 35 -8.25 8.50 -0.86
N PRO A 36 -8.30 9.54 -1.72
CA PRO A 36 -8.64 9.34 -3.13
C PRO A 36 -7.74 8.30 -3.84
N GLU A 37 -6.45 8.27 -3.54
CA GLU A 37 -5.49 7.33 -4.11
C GLU A 37 -5.74 5.88 -3.63
N GLN A 38 -6.05 5.73 -2.35
CA GLN A 38 -6.43 4.44 -1.76
C GLN A 38 -7.74 3.94 -2.36
N ARG A 39 -8.73 4.84 -2.55
CA ARG A 39 -9.99 4.53 -3.24
C ARG A 39 -9.76 4.07 -4.68
N GLU A 40 -8.89 4.76 -5.44
CA GLU A 40 -8.51 4.36 -6.81
C GLU A 40 -7.94 2.94 -6.84
N TYR A 41 -7.06 2.60 -5.89
CA TYR A 41 -6.56 1.22 -5.77
C TYR A 41 -7.68 0.25 -5.42
N PHE A 42 -8.46 0.51 -4.37
CA PHE A 42 -9.50 -0.39 -3.86
C PHE A 42 -10.57 -0.73 -4.91
N GLU A 43 -11.05 0.28 -5.65
CA GLU A 43 -12.03 0.12 -6.72
C GLU A 43 -11.41 -0.57 -7.95
N GLY A 44 -10.09 -0.48 -8.11
CA GLY A 44 -9.33 -1.05 -9.22
C GLY A 44 -8.72 -2.42 -8.97
N ILE A 45 -8.86 -3.04 -7.80
CA ILE A 45 -8.13 -4.27 -7.43
C ILE A 45 -8.27 -5.36 -8.50
N HIS A 46 -7.13 -5.88 -8.93
CA HIS A 46 -6.97 -7.09 -9.76
C HIS A 46 -6.41 -8.25 -8.91
N THR A 47 -6.31 -9.46 -9.46
CA THR A 47 -5.71 -10.62 -8.77
C THR A 47 -4.23 -10.42 -8.45
N ARG A 48 -3.51 -9.64 -9.28
CA ARG A 48 -2.12 -9.25 -9.04
C ARG A 48 -1.96 -7.76 -9.25
N ASN A 49 -1.57 -7.03 -8.21
CA ASN A 49 -1.45 -5.58 -8.19
C ASN A 49 -0.02 -5.17 -7.84
N ILE A 50 0.54 -4.26 -8.63
CA ILE A 50 1.82 -3.62 -8.34
C ILE A 50 1.60 -2.13 -8.17
N ILE A 51 2.00 -1.61 -7.01
CA ILE A 51 1.83 -0.21 -6.64
C ILE A 51 3.21 0.45 -6.57
N LEU A 52 3.52 1.24 -7.59
CA LEU A 52 4.64 2.19 -7.55
C LEU A 52 4.13 3.52 -7.01
N LYS A 53 4.78 4.05 -5.97
CA LYS A 53 4.23 5.22 -5.28
C LYS A 53 5.27 6.15 -4.69
N ALA A 54 4.86 7.38 -4.45
CA ALA A 54 5.54 8.29 -3.55
C ALA A 54 5.47 7.80 -2.09
N ARG A 55 6.42 8.27 -1.27
CA ARG A 55 6.49 7.95 0.16
C ARG A 55 5.26 8.50 0.90
N GLN A 56 4.93 7.88 2.04
CA GLN A 56 3.91 8.34 3.01
C GLN A 56 2.45 8.46 2.50
N LEU A 57 2.05 7.67 1.49
CA LEU A 57 0.66 7.60 1.01
C LEU A 57 -0.25 6.59 1.76
N GLY A 58 0.32 5.79 2.68
CA GLY A 58 -0.48 4.95 3.58
C GLY A 58 -1.00 3.62 3.03
N PHE A 59 -0.61 3.20 1.82
CA PHE A 59 -1.04 1.92 1.21
C PHE A 59 -0.77 0.70 2.09
N THR A 60 0.35 0.64 2.81
CA THR A 60 0.59 -0.46 3.76
C THR A 60 -0.51 -0.55 4.82
N THR A 61 -1.00 0.61 5.29
CA THR A 61 -2.10 0.67 6.27
C THR A 61 -3.40 0.20 5.63
N GLU A 62 -3.74 0.70 4.45
CA GLU A 62 -4.93 0.28 3.71
C GLU A 62 -4.96 -1.24 3.50
N VAL A 63 -3.90 -1.82 2.94
CA VAL A 63 -3.87 -3.25 2.62
C VAL A 63 -3.92 -4.10 3.90
N CYS A 64 -3.29 -3.66 5.00
CA CYS A 64 -3.46 -4.29 6.33
C CYS A 64 -4.93 -4.32 6.77
N ILE A 65 -5.66 -3.21 6.60
CA ILE A 65 -7.07 -3.12 6.98
C ILE A 65 -7.95 -3.99 6.08
N ILE A 66 -7.69 -4.03 4.76
CA ILE A 66 -8.37 -4.95 3.82
C ILE A 66 -8.15 -6.40 4.22
N GLN A 67 -6.92 -6.78 4.57
CA GLN A 67 -6.58 -8.14 5.00
C GLN A 67 -7.23 -8.50 6.34
N LEU A 68 -7.25 -7.58 7.30
CA LEU A 68 -7.89 -7.78 8.60
C LEU A 68 -9.40 -7.95 8.44
N ASP A 69 -10.04 -7.12 7.62
CA ASP A 69 -11.46 -7.21 7.30
C ASP A 69 -11.79 -8.54 6.62
N ALA A 70 -11.03 -8.94 5.59
CA ALA A 70 -11.23 -10.20 4.91
C ALA A 70 -11.04 -11.41 5.86
N ALA A 71 -10.02 -11.38 6.71
CA ALA A 71 -9.79 -12.46 7.67
C ALA A 71 -10.95 -12.57 8.67
N LEU A 72 -11.47 -11.44 9.15
CA LEU A 72 -12.50 -11.39 10.18
C LEU A 72 -13.92 -11.70 9.65
N PHE A 73 -14.27 -11.19 8.46
CA PHE A 73 -15.62 -11.25 7.89
C PHE A 73 -15.79 -12.32 6.80
N GLU A 74 -14.71 -12.76 6.15
CA GLU A 74 -14.75 -13.72 5.03
C GLU A 74 -13.97 -15.00 5.33
N SER A 75 -13.48 -15.16 6.57
CA SER A 75 -12.63 -16.28 6.99
C SER A 75 -11.39 -16.46 6.09
N ALA A 76 -10.90 -15.37 5.49
CA ALA A 76 -9.78 -15.39 4.57
C ALA A 76 -8.44 -15.65 5.28
N LYS A 77 -7.55 -16.41 4.62
CA LYS A 77 -6.15 -16.55 5.05
C LYS A 77 -5.32 -15.47 4.39
N CYS A 78 -4.72 -14.62 5.21
CA CYS A 78 -4.05 -13.39 4.80
C CYS A 78 -2.61 -13.34 5.31
N ALA A 79 -1.78 -12.63 4.56
CA ALA A 79 -0.33 -12.61 4.72
C ALA A 79 0.26 -11.24 4.44
N LEU A 80 1.07 -10.73 5.35
CA LEU A 80 1.93 -9.58 5.07
C LEU A 80 3.39 -9.97 5.20
N ILE A 81 4.16 -9.73 4.14
CA ILE A 81 5.62 -9.87 4.13
C ILE A 81 6.25 -8.49 4.28
N ALA A 82 7.08 -8.34 5.31
CA ALA A 82 7.86 -7.13 5.59
C ALA A 82 9.36 -7.34 5.34
N HIS A 83 10.10 -6.24 5.25
CA HIS A 83 11.52 -6.28 4.93
C HIS A 83 12.37 -6.94 6.04
N THR A 84 12.11 -6.65 7.32
CA THR A 84 12.80 -7.25 8.49
C THR A 84 11.80 -7.75 9.53
N LEU A 85 12.28 -8.60 10.46
CA LEU A 85 11.46 -9.10 11.57
C LEU A 85 10.97 -7.97 12.49
N ASN A 86 11.80 -6.95 12.71
CA ASN A 86 11.41 -5.79 13.50
C ASN A 86 10.28 -5.00 12.83
N ASP A 87 10.36 -4.83 11.51
CA ASP A 87 9.27 -4.21 10.74
C ASP A 87 8.01 -5.07 10.73
N ALA A 88 8.13 -6.39 10.60
CA ALA A 88 6.98 -7.30 10.70
C ALA A 88 6.26 -7.15 12.06
N LYS A 89 7.01 -7.18 13.16
CA LYS A 89 6.48 -6.98 14.52
C LYS A 89 5.83 -5.60 14.68
N ARG A 90 6.45 -4.56 14.13
CA ARG A 90 5.94 -3.19 14.18
C ARG A 90 4.64 -3.04 13.39
N LEU A 91 4.60 -3.51 12.15
CA LEU A 91 3.40 -3.48 11.30
C LEU A 91 2.25 -4.27 11.92
N PHE A 92 2.52 -5.45 12.47
CA PHE A 92 1.52 -6.21 13.20
C PHE A 92 0.94 -5.40 14.37
N ARG A 93 1.80 -4.90 15.25
CA ARG A 93 1.36 -4.17 16.45
C ARG A 93 0.60 -2.89 16.11
N GLU A 94 1.15 -2.06 15.22
CA GLU A 94 0.67 -0.68 14.99
C GLU A 94 -0.43 -0.58 13.95
N LYS A 95 -0.58 -1.56 13.05
CA LYS A 95 -1.58 -1.51 11.96
C LYS A 95 -2.65 -2.57 12.12
N VAL A 96 -2.26 -3.82 12.38
CA VAL A 96 -3.21 -4.94 12.44
C VAL A 96 -3.84 -5.04 13.82
N LYS A 97 -3.02 -5.28 14.85
CA LYS A 97 -3.49 -5.47 16.23
C LYS A 97 -4.16 -4.22 16.77
N TYR A 98 -3.58 -3.04 16.55
CA TYR A 98 -4.19 -1.78 16.95
C TYR A 98 -5.60 -1.60 16.37
N ALA A 99 -5.78 -1.86 15.07
CA ALA A 99 -7.08 -1.75 14.43
C ALA A 99 -8.08 -2.80 14.94
N TYR A 100 -7.64 -4.04 15.14
CA TYR A 100 -8.45 -5.11 15.72
C TYR A 100 -8.89 -4.79 17.15
N ASP A 101 -7.97 -4.37 18.02
CA ASP A 101 -8.24 -4.09 19.44
C ASP A 101 -9.29 -2.97 19.61
N LYS A 102 -9.29 -2.00 18.68
CA LYS A 102 -10.22 -0.86 18.64
C LYS A 102 -11.58 -1.18 18.01
N LEU A 103 -11.80 -2.38 17.47
CA LEU A 103 -13.10 -2.76 16.93
C LEU A 103 -14.19 -2.76 18.01
N PRO A 104 -15.45 -2.51 17.63
CA PRO A 104 -16.59 -2.66 18.54
C PRO A 104 -16.62 -4.06 19.17
N ALA A 105 -16.99 -4.12 20.45
CA ALA A 105 -16.97 -5.36 21.23
C ALA A 105 -17.85 -6.44 20.59
N GLU A 106 -18.97 -6.06 19.98
CA GLU A 106 -19.89 -6.99 19.32
C GLU A 106 -19.26 -7.66 18.09
N ILE A 107 -18.43 -6.94 17.33
CA ILE A 107 -17.71 -7.49 16.18
C ILE A 107 -16.64 -8.48 16.63
N LYS A 108 -15.86 -8.12 17.66
CA LYS A 108 -14.86 -9.03 18.23
C LYS A 108 -15.50 -10.28 18.83
N ALA A 109 -16.64 -10.14 19.52
CA ALA A 109 -17.36 -11.28 20.09
C ALA A 109 -17.96 -12.20 19.00
N ALA A 110 -18.32 -11.65 17.84
CA ALA A 110 -18.89 -12.43 16.74
C ALA A 110 -17.87 -13.39 16.09
N ASN A 111 -16.59 -13.00 16.02
CA ASN A 111 -15.50 -13.86 15.53
C ASN A 111 -14.20 -13.55 16.29
N PRO A 112 -14.06 -14.02 17.54
CA PRO A 112 -12.93 -13.63 18.39
C PRO A 112 -11.64 -14.28 17.91
N ALA A 113 -10.52 -13.59 18.10
CA ALA A 113 -9.20 -14.17 17.92
C ALA A 113 -9.00 -15.35 18.90
N SER A 114 -8.62 -16.52 18.39
CA SER A 114 -8.19 -17.69 19.14
C SER A 114 -6.70 -17.65 19.49
N ASN A 115 -5.90 -16.98 18.66
CA ASN A 115 -4.50 -16.65 18.90
C ASN A 115 -4.29 -15.16 18.62
N ASP A 116 -3.60 -14.48 19.54
CA ASP A 116 -3.16 -13.08 19.43
C ASP A 116 -1.71 -13.02 19.92
N SER A 117 -0.84 -13.68 19.15
CA SER A 117 0.60 -13.74 19.42
C SER A 117 1.34 -12.66 18.65
N SER A 118 2.62 -12.44 18.93
CA SER A 118 3.40 -11.46 18.19
C SER A 118 3.50 -11.85 16.71
N GLY A 119 2.76 -11.17 15.84
CA GLY A 119 2.81 -11.36 14.40
C GLY A 119 1.68 -12.20 13.80
N GLU A 120 0.71 -12.68 14.58
CA GLU A 120 -0.42 -13.45 14.03
C GLU A 120 -1.74 -13.22 14.78
N LEU A 121 -2.81 -13.05 14.01
CA LEU A 121 -4.20 -13.19 14.45
C LEU A 121 -4.84 -14.41 13.77
N VAL A 122 -5.43 -15.31 14.54
CA VAL A 122 -6.26 -16.42 14.04
C VAL A 122 -7.64 -16.29 14.65
N PHE A 123 -8.71 -16.41 13.86
CA PHE A 123 -10.08 -16.20 14.33
C PHE A 123 -10.86 -17.52 14.52
N LYS A 124 -11.71 -17.60 15.54
CA LYS A 124 -12.44 -18.83 15.92
C LYS A 124 -13.37 -19.38 14.83
N LYS A 125 -13.96 -18.52 14.00
CA LYS A 125 -14.83 -18.91 12.87
C LYS A 125 -14.06 -19.02 11.55
N GLY A 126 -12.74 -19.17 11.63
CA GLY A 126 -11.85 -19.22 10.48
C GLY A 126 -11.36 -17.83 10.06
N GLY A 127 -10.34 -17.86 9.20
CA GLY A 127 -9.57 -16.69 8.81
C GLY A 127 -8.35 -16.47 9.71
N SER A 128 -7.31 -15.93 9.11
CA SER A 128 -6.08 -15.58 9.81
C SER A 128 -5.35 -14.46 9.08
N LEU A 129 -4.57 -13.68 9.83
CA LEU A 129 -3.65 -12.70 9.29
C LEU A 129 -2.33 -12.84 10.04
N TYR A 130 -1.28 -13.23 9.33
CA TYR A 130 0.07 -13.25 9.87
C TYR A 130 0.96 -12.22 9.15
N VAL A 131 1.90 -11.66 9.91
CA VAL A 131 2.87 -10.68 9.46
C VAL A 131 4.25 -11.23 9.72
N SER A 132 5.01 -11.49 8.67
CA SER A 132 6.30 -12.18 8.73
C SER A 132 7.31 -11.58 7.74
N THR A 133 8.49 -12.18 7.68
CA THR A 133 9.50 -11.86 6.66
C THR A 133 9.45 -12.78 5.46
N SER A 134 8.74 -13.89 5.52
CA SER A 134 8.64 -14.87 4.44
C SER A 134 7.37 -15.71 4.60
N PHE A 135 6.95 -16.34 3.51
CA PHE A 135 5.86 -17.30 3.54
C PHE A 135 6.01 -18.35 2.45
N ARG A 136 5.72 -19.61 2.80
CA ARG A 136 5.78 -20.74 1.87
C ARG A 136 4.70 -21.82 2.10
N GLY A 137 3.76 -21.62 3.03
CA GLY A 137 2.93 -22.73 3.52
C GLY A 137 1.42 -22.49 3.44
N GLY A 138 0.70 -23.31 2.68
CA GLY A 138 -0.76 -23.25 2.57
C GLY A 138 -1.27 -22.25 1.54
N THR A 139 -2.59 -22.21 1.36
CA THR A 139 -3.25 -21.37 0.34
C THR A 139 -3.69 -20.03 0.92
N LEU A 140 -3.13 -18.94 0.40
CA LEU A 140 -3.53 -17.59 0.76
C LEU A 140 -4.66 -17.08 -0.13
N ARG A 141 -5.57 -16.33 0.50
CA ARG A 141 -6.53 -15.50 -0.22
C ARG A 141 -5.97 -14.11 -0.53
N TYR A 142 -5.20 -13.55 0.39
CA TYR A 142 -4.56 -12.24 0.24
C TYR A 142 -3.09 -12.29 0.65
N LEU A 143 -2.19 -11.98 -0.27
CA LEU A 143 -0.78 -11.73 -0.01
C LEU A 143 -0.48 -10.24 -0.22
N HIS A 144 0.22 -9.66 0.74
CA HIS A 144 0.74 -8.30 0.66
C HIS A 144 2.24 -8.32 0.91
N VAL A 145 3.04 -7.74 0.01
CA VAL A 145 4.47 -7.53 0.22
C VAL A 145 4.72 -6.04 0.29
N SER A 146 5.10 -5.57 1.48
CA SER A 146 5.35 -4.15 1.75
C SER A 146 6.81 -3.80 1.48
N GLU A 147 7.04 -2.64 0.86
CA GLU A 147 8.35 -2.14 0.48
C GLU A 147 9.14 -3.15 -0.38
N PHE A 148 8.50 -3.74 -1.39
CA PHE A 148 9.11 -4.81 -2.19
C PHE A 148 10.34 -4.34 -2.99
N GLY A 149 10.35 -3.11 -3.48
CA GLY A 149 11.52 -2.50 -4.13
C GLY A 149 12.73 -2.46 -3.20
N LYS A 150 12.54 -2.03 -1.95
CA LYS A 150 13.58 -2.10 -0.91
C LYS A 150 14.07 -3.51 -0.64
N ILE A 151 13.17 -4.50 -0.64
CA ILE A 151 13.55 -5.92 -0.50
C ILE A 151 14.38 -6.36 -1.70
N CYS A 152 13.98 -6.02 -2.94
CA CYS A 152 14.75 -6.33 -4.14
C CYS A 152 16.16 -5.72 -4.11
N ALA A 153 16.29 -4.46 -3.71
CA ALA A 153 17.58 -3.76 -3.70
C ALA A 153 18.53 -4.27 -2.59
N LYS A 154 18.00 -4.51 -1.38
CA LYS A 154 18.84 -4.85 -0.21
C LYS A 154 18.99 -6.35 0.04
N TYR A 155 18.02 -7.15 -0.36
CA TYR A 155 17.93 -8.58 -0.06
C TYR A 155 17.48 -9.37 -1.31
N PRO A 156 18.26 -9.38 -2.40
CA PRO A 156 17.85 -9.99 -3.67
C PRO A 156 17.52 -11.48 -3.55
N ASP A 157 18.22 -12.23 -2.70
CA ASP A 157 17.91 -13.66 -2.46
C ASP A 157 16.54 -13.85 -1.78
N LYS A 158 16.19 -12.94 -0.86
CA LYS A 158 14.88 -12.93 -0.22
C LYS A 158 13.78 -12.53 -1.21
N ALA A 159 14.06 -11.56 -2.09
CA ALA A 159 13.13 -11.21 -3.16
C ALA A 159 12.88 -12.41 -4.09
N ARG A 160 13.93 -13.16 -4.45
CA ARG A 160 13.81 -14.41 -5.22
C ARG A 160 12.95 -15.44 -4.48
N GLU A 161 13.18 -15.65 -3.18
CA GLU A 161 12.35 -16.54 -2.37
C GLU A 161 10.86 -16.15 -2.34
N ILE A 162 10.56 -14.85 -2.23
CA ILE A 162 9.18 -14.36 -2.26
C ILE A 162 8.53 -14.67 -3.61
N VAL A 163 9.26 -14.43 -4.70
CA VAL A 163 8.79 -14.67 -6.06
C VAL A 163 8.57 -16.16 -6.33
N THR A 164 9.52 -17.02 -5.99
CA THR A 164 9.44 -18.45 -6.30
C THR A 164 8.64 -19.26 -5.29
N GLY A 165 8.32 -18.69 -4.13
CA GLY A 165 7.57 -19.36 -3.05
C GLY A 165 6.25 -18.68 -2.73
N ALA A 166 6.31 -17.46 -2.18
CA ALA A 166 5.11 -16.80 -1.65
C ALA A 166 4.08 -16.47 -2.74
N PHE A 167 4.53 -16.03 -3.93
CA PHE A 167 3.61 -15.74 -5.04
C PHE A 167 2.94 -17.00 -5.59
N GLU A 168 3.64 -18.12 -5.60
CA GLU A 168 3.11 -19.42 -6.05
C GLU A 168 2.14 -20.03 -5.03
N ALA A 169 2.18 -19.60 -3.76
CA ALA A 169 1.21 -19.99 -2.74
C ALA A 169 -0.14 -19.26 -2.86
N VAL A 170 -0.24 -18.24 -3.73
CA VAL A 170 -1.47 -17.51 -4.01
C VAL A 170 -2.21 -18.20 -5.16
N SER A 171 -3.27 -18.93 -4.84
CA SER A 171 -4.04 -19.67 -5.84
C SER A 171 -4.78 -18.77 -6.83
N THR A 172 -5.20 -19.35 -7.96
CA THR A 172 -6.01 -18.67 -8.98
C THR A 172 -7.27 -18.05 -8.36
N GLY A 173 -7.47 -16.75 -8.63
CA GLY A 173 -8.60 -15.97 -8.10
C GLY A 173 -8.37 -15.40 -6.70
N CYS A 174 -7.21 -15.63 -6.09
CA CYS A 174 -6.74 -14.92 -4.90
C CYS A 174 -5.93 -13.66 -5.29
N PHE A 175 -5.57 -12.86 -4.29
CA PHE A 175 -5.03 -11.53 -4.51
C PHE A 175 -3.60 -11.42 -4.00
N ALA A 176 -2.68 -10.93 -4.83
CA ALA A 176 -1.35 -10.51 -4.44
C ALA A 176 -1.20 -9.00 -4.70
N THR A 177 -0.75 -8.26 -3.70
CA THR A 177 -0.41 -6.85 -3.83
C THR A 177 1.02 -6.62 -3.38
N ILE A 178 1.82 -6.02 -4.25
CA ILE A 178 3.16 -5.57 -3.92
C ILE A 178 3.22 -4.06 -4.05
N GLU A 179 3.78 -3.40 -3.05
CA GLU A 179 3.87 -1.94 -3.00
C GLU A 179 5.27 -1.52 -2.59
N SER A 180 5.76 -0.41 -3.17
CA SER A 180 7.04 0.17 -2.79
C SER A 180 7.19 1.59 -3.32
N THR A 181 8.05 2.38 -2.68
CA THR A 181 8.75 3.46 -3.40
C THR A 181 9.71 2.85 -4.43
N ALA A 182 10.18 3.70 -5.35
CA ALA A 182 11.22 3.28 -6.26
C ALA A 182 12.52 2.97 -5.51
N GLU A 183 13.28 1.98 -5.97
CA GLU A 183 14.53 1.59 -5.31
C GLU A 183 15.59 1.13 -6.31
N GLY A 184 15.81 1.97 -7.32
CA GLY A 184 16.75 1.70 -8.42
C GLY A 184 16.10 1.06 -9.64
N ARG A 185 16.92 0.85 -10.67
CA ARG A 185 16.48 0.44 -12.02
C ARG A 185 16.71 -1.05 -12.32
N ALA A 186 16.66 -1.89 -11.29
CA ALA A 186 16.95 -3.32 -11.41
C ALA A 186 16.18 -4.14 -10.38
N GLY A 187 16.04 -5.44 -10.67
CA GLY A 187 15.39 -6.41 -9.79
C GLY A 187 13.88 -6.49 -10.01
N TYR A 188 13.27 -7.50 -9.38
CA TYR A 188 11.90 -7.91 -9.68
C TYR A 188 10.87 -6.77 -9.64
N PHE A 189 10.91 -5.89 -8.63
CA PHE A 189 9.95 -4.79 -8.56
C PHE A 189 10.05 -3.84 -9.76
N PHE A 190 11.26 -3.46 -10.16
CA PHE A 190 11.47 -2.62 -11.35
C PHE A 190 10.99 -3.32 -12.62
N ASP A 191 11.37 -4.58 -12.83
CA ASP A 191 11.01 -5.36 -14.02
C ASP A 191 9.48 -5.56 -14.13
N TYR A 192 8.82 -5.79 -12.99
CA TYR A 192 7.36 -5.92 -12.93
C TYR A 192 6.67 -4.59 -13.18
N CYS A 193 7.18 -3.47 -12.65
CA CYS A 193 6.65 -2.14 -12.93
C CYS A 193 6.72 -1.84 -14.43
N GLN A 194 7.88 -2.05 -15.06
CA GLN A 194 8.07 -1.81 -16.50
C GLN A 194 7.12 -2.67 -17.35
N THR A 195 6.99 -3.96 -17.01
CA THR A 195 6.09 -4.86 -17.73
C THR A 195 4.63 -4.45 -17.59
N ALA A 196 4.21 -4.13 -16.37
CA ALA A 196 2.82 -3.77 -16.06
C ALA A 196 2.44 -2.39 -16.64
N GLU A 197 3.34 -1.41 -16.55
CA GLU A 197 3.17 -0.08 -17.16
C GLU A 197 3.04 -0.19 -18.68
N LYS A 198 3.93 -0.96 -19.32
CA LYS A 198 3.84 -1.21 -20.77
C LYS A 198 2.50 -1.84 -21.16
N ALA A 199 2.03 -2.82 -20.41
CA ALA A 199 0.73 -3.45 -20.66
C ALA A 199 -0.43 -2.45 -20.53
N LEU A 200 -0.38 -1.56 -19.53
CA LEU A 200 -1.36 -0.49 -19.33
C LEU A 200 -1.36 0.49 -20.52
N LEU A 201 -0.18 0.98 -20.93
CA LEU A 201 -0.04 1.92 -22.05
C LEU A 201 -0.50 1.32 -23.38
N GLN A 202 -0.38 0.00 -23.54
CA GLN A 202 -0.86 -0.73 -24.71
C GLN A 202 -2.36 -1.07 -24.68
N GLY A 203 -3.06 -0.80 -23.56
CA GLY A 203 -4.44 -1.24 -23.37
C GLY A 203 -4.59 -2.76 -23.42
N LYS A 204 -3.53 -3.52 -23.08
CA LYS A 204 -3.51 -4.98 -23.15
C LYS A 204 -4.53 -5.54 -22.14
N PRO A 205 -5.44 -6.45 -22.55
CA PRO A 205 -6.24 -7.21 -21.60
C PRO A 205 -5.35 -8.04 -20.67
N LEU A 206 -5.55 -7.90 -19.36
CA LEU A 206 -4.77 -8.60 -18.34
C LEU A 206 -5.37 -9.97 -18.02
N SER A 207 -4.55 -11.01 -18.01
CA SER A 207 -4.90 -12.29 -17.39
C SER A 207 -4.85 -12.18 -15.86
N ALA A 208 -5.35 -13.21 -15.17
CA ALA A 208 -5.27 -13.29 -13.71
C ALA A 208 -3.82 -13.37 -13.17
N LEU A 209 -2.83 -13.63 -14.04
CA LEU A 209 -1.41 -13.73 -13.67
C LEU A 209 -0.60 -12.48 -14.05
N ASP A 210 -1.16 -11.58 -14.85
CA ASP A 210 -0.54 -10.30 -15.18
C ASP A 210 -0.69 -9.32 -14.02
N TRP A 211 0.38 -8.55 -13.75
CA TRP A 211 0.35 -7.47 -12.77
C TRP A 211 -0.42 -6.27 -13.34
N LYS A 212 -1.45 -5.80 -12.62
CA LYS A 212 -2.08 -4.51 -12.87
C LYS A 212 -1.24 -3.40 -12.25
N PHE A 213 -0.84 -2.44 -13.08
CA PHE A 213 -0.02 -1.30 -12.67
C PHE A 213 -0.86 -0.21 -12.01
N PHE A 214 -0.39 0.26 -10.86
CA PHE A 214 -0.86 1.48 -10.22
C PHE A 214 0.34 2.40 -9.97
N PHE A 215 0.17 3.67 -10.32
CA PHE A 215 1.14 4.71 -10.02
C PHE A 215 0.51 5.88 -9.25
N PHE A 216 1.05 6.13 -8.06
CA PHE A 216 0.58 7.21 -7.19
C PHE A 216 1.70 8.22 -6.93
N SER A 217 1.68 9.29 -7.71
CA SER A 217 2.61 10.40 -7.59
C SER A 217 2.35 11.27 -6.36
N TRP A 218 3.35 12.04 -5.95
CA TRP A 218 3.28 13.01 -4.87
C TRP A 218 2.27 14.14 -5.17
N TRP A 219 2.23 14.67 -6.40
CA TRP A 219 1.46 15.90 -6.71
C TRP A 219 -0.06 15.69 -6.70
N LYS A 220 -0.51 14.43 -6.78
CA LYS A 220 -1.93 14.09 -6.60
C LYS A 220 -2.40 14.29 -5.16
N ASN A 221 -1.48 14.32 -4.19
CA ASN A 221 -1.82 14.53 -2.79
C ASN A 221 -1.80 16.03 -2.45
N PRO A 222 -2.96 16.66 -2.14
CA PRO A 222 -3.02 18.08 -1.82
C PRO A 222 -2.31 18.46 -0.52
N GLN A 223 -1.99 17.48 0.35
CA GLN A 223 -1.22 17.72 1.57
C GLN A 223 0.27 17.99 1.31
N TYR A 224 0.78 17.69 0.12
CA TYR A 224 2.16 17.96 -0.26
C TYR A 224 2.31 19.39 -0.78
N ALA A 225 1.98 20.33 0.10
CA ALA A 225 1.91 21.75 -0.20
C ALA A 225 2.29 22.56 1.05
N ILE A 226 3.11 23.61 0.89
CA ILE A 226 3.44 24.59 1.94
C ILE A 226 3.32 26.00 1.39
N ASP A 227 3.26 26.99 2.26
CA ASP A 227 3.34 28.38 1.82
C ASP A 227 4.72 28.66 1.20
N PRO A 228 4.79 29.33 0.04
CA PRO A 228 6.06 29.74 -0.55
C PRO A 228 6.83 30.64 0.41
N VAL A 229 8.06 30.25 0.75
CA VAL A 229 8.95 31.02 1.63
C VAL A 229 10.12 31.67 0.88
N GLU A 230 10.38 31.22 -0.34
CA GLU A 230 11.47 31.70 -1.19
C GLU A 230 11.15 31.48 -2.67
N THR A 231 11.85 32.19 -3.55
CA THR A 231 11.70 32.06 -5.00
C THR A 231 12.26 30.73 -5.49
N LEU A 232 11.54 30.05 -6.39
CA LEU A 232 12.04 28.82 -7.00
C LEU A 232 13.22 29.09 -7.94
N PRO A 233 14.24 28.22 -7.96
CA PRO A 233 15.31 28.30 -8.95
C PRO A 233 14.76 28.03 -10.36
N VAL A 234 15.37 28.66 -11.37
CA VAL A 234 14.97 28.54 -12.78
C VAL A 234 14.84 27.08 -13.23
N ARG A 235 15.77 26.21 -12.81
CA ARG A 235 15.74 24.76 -13.10
C ARG A 235 14.42 24.09 -12.68
N LEU A 236 13.83 24.47 -11.54
CA LEU A 236 12.57 23.89 -11.10
C LEU A 236 11.37 24.47 -11.85
N LEU A 237 11.41 25.75 -12.22
CA LEU A 237 10.38 26.35 -13.07
C LEU A 237 10.34 25.65 -14.44
N GLU A 238 11.50 25.43 -15.04
CA GLU A 238 11.65 24.67 -16.30
C GLU A 238 11.19 23.23 -16.14
N TYR A 239 11.57 22.56 -15.05
CA TYR A 239 11.12 21.21 -14.74
C TYR A 239 9.60 21.10 -14.68
N PHE A 240 8.92 21.98 -13.93
CA PHE A 240 7.47 21.94 -13.83
C PHE A 240 6.78 22.28 -15.15
N ALA A 241 7.32 23.24 -15.90
CA ALA A 241 6.81 23.56 -17.24
C ALA A 241 6.94 22.36 -18.20
N GLU A 242 8.04 21.62 -18.14
CA GLU A 242 8.22 20.40 -18.92
C GLU A 242 7.24 19.29 -18.49
N MET A 243 7.07 19.08 -17.19
CA MET A 243 6.13 18.08 -16.66
C MET A 243 4.69 18.39 -17.05
N GLU A 244 4.30 19.66 -17.03
CA GLU A 244 2.98 20.10 -17.51
C GLU A 244 2.84 19.87 -19.01
N ALA A 245 3.79 20.33 -19.83
CA ALA A 245 3.72 20.26 -21.27
C ALA A 245 3.76 18.82 -21.83
N LYS A 246 4.57 17.93 -21.25
CA LYS A 246 4.76 16.56 -21.75
C LYS A 246 3.84 15.54 -21.08
N HIS A 247 3.44 15.78 -19.83
CA HIS A 247 2.75 14.78 -19.02
C HIS A 247 1.45 15.27 -18.39
N GLY A 248 1.04 16.53 -18.62
CA GLY A 248 -0.19 17.10 -18.07
C GLY A 248 -0.18 17.24 -16.55
N VAL A 249 1.02 17.30 -15.95
CA VAL A 249 1.17 17.46 -14.50
C VAL A 249 0.95 18.92 -14.13
N VAL A 250 -0.16 19.20 -13.46
CA VAL A 250 -0.50 20.55 -13.01
C VAL A 250 -0.28 20.66 -11.50
N VAL A 251 0.64 21.55 -11.10
CA VAL A 251 0.97 21.83 -9.70
C VAL A 251 0.81 23.30 -9.39
N ASN A 252 0.25 23.61 -8.22
CA ASN A 252 0.14 25.00 -7.75
C ASN A 252 1.42 25.48 -7.06
N GLU A 253 1.53 26.78 -6.81
CA GLU A 253 2.72 27.40 -6.18
C GLU A 253 3.08 26.80 -4.82
N ARG A 254 2.08 26.35 -4.04
CA ARG A 254 2.32 25.73 -2.73
C ARG A 254 2.94 24.33 -2.85
N GLN A 255 2.52 23.56 -3.86
CA GLN A 255 3.09 22.25 -4.18
C GLN A 255 4.52 22.40 -4.74
N LYS A 256 4.75 23.40 -5.59
CA LYS A 256 6.09 23.75 -6.09
C LYS A 256 7.04 24.10 -4.93
N ALA A 257 6.58 24.93 -3.99
CA ALA A 257 7.34 25.29 -2.79
C ALA A 257 7.66 24.07 -1.92
N TRP A 258 6.68 23.16 -1.73
CA TRP A 258 6.90 21.92 -0.99
C TRP A 258 7.94 21.02 -1.66
N TYR A 259 7.84 20.86 -2.98
CA TYR A 259 8.79 20.07 -3.75
C TYR A 259 10.19 20.63 -3.61
N TYR A 260 10.36 21.96 -3.74
CA TYR A 260 11.67 22.60 -3.59
C TYR A 260 12.24 22.40 -2.17
N ALA A 261 11.43 22.59 -1.14
CA ALA A 261 11.85 22.37 0.25
C ALA A 261 12.30 20.92 0.50
N LYS A 262 11.58 19.93 -0.07
CA LYS A 262 11.94 18.52 0.02
C LYS A 262 13.19 18.18 -0.78
N GLU A 263 13.32 18.72 -1.99
CA GLU A 263 14.49 18.53 -2.84
C GLU A 263 15.76 19.03 -2.16
N LYS A 264 15.72 20.18 -1.46
CA LYS A 264 16.87 20.66 -0.68
C LYS A 264 17.36 19.68 0.39
N THR A 265 16.46 18.86 0.92
CA THR A 265 16.78 17.86 1.96
C THR A 265 17.22 16.53 1.34
N LEU A 266 16.58 16.11 0.26
CA LEU A 266 16.74 14.78 -0.33
C LEU A 266 17.76 14.74 -1.47
N GLY A 267 18.04 15.87 -2.12
CA GLY A 267 18.89 15.96 -3.29
C GLY A 267 18.42 14.98 -4.38
N ASP A 268 19.35 14.15 -4.84
CA ASP A 268 19.12 13.16 -5.91
C ASP A 268 18.04 12.12 -5.56
N ASP A 269 17.78 11.89 -4.27
CA ASP A 269 16.76 10.95 -3.82
C ASP A 269 15.32 11.49 -3.98
N MET A 270 15.15 12.77 -4.34
CA MET A 270 13.82 13.39 -4.45
C MET A 270 12.91 12.62 -5.42
N LYS A 271 13.43 12.25 -6.59
CA LYS A 271 12.68 11.52 -7.61
C LYS A 271 12.41 10.06 -7.23
N ARG A 272 13.30 9.45 -6.44
CA ARG A 272 13.09 8.11 -5.90
C ARG A 272 11.95 8.08 -4.87
N GLU A 273 11.96 9.04 -3.95
CA GLU A 273 11.02 9.09 -2.82
C GLU A 273 9.66 9.71 -3.21
N TYR A 274 9.67 10.68 -4.13
CA TYR A 274 8.51 11.46 -4.57
C TYR A 274 8.52 11.65 -6.10
N PRO A 275 8.40 10.57 -6.89
CA PRO A 275 8.40 10.65 -8.35
C PRO A 275 7.16 11.41 -8.86
N THR A 276 7.35 12.28 -9.84
CA THR A 276 6.26 12.99 -10.52
C THR A 276 5.60 12.09 -11.57
N ILE A 277 6.41 11.27 -12.25
CA ILE A 277 5.99 10.28 -13.26
C ILE A 277 6.71 8.93 -13.03
N PRO A 278 6.20 7.80 -13.54
CA PRO A 278 6.84 6.50 -13.35
C PRO A 278 8.29 6.44 -13.86
N ALA A 279 8.61 7.17 -14.93
CA ALA A 279 9.96 7.17 -15.52
C ALA A 279 11.04 7.78 -14.60
N GLU A 280 10.63 8.56 -13.59
CA GLU A 280 11.54 9.15 -12.60
C GLU A 280 11.88 8.21 -11.44
N ALA A 281 11.09 7.14 -11.28
CA ALA A 281 11.29 6.09 -10.28
C ALA A 281 12.37 5.08 -10.72
#